data_AF-A0AAJ0DFB2-F1
#
_entry.id   AF-A0AAJ0DFB2-F1
#
_cell.length_a   1.000
_cell.length_b   1.000
_cell.length_c   1.000
_cell.angle_alpha   90.00
_cell.angle_beta   90.00
_cell.angle_gamma   90.00
#
_symmetry.space_group_name_H-M   'P 1'
#
loop_
_entity.id
_entity.type
_entity.pdbx_description
1 polymer ?
#
loop_
_entity_poly.entity_id
_entity_poly.type
_entity_poly.pdbx_seq_one_letter_code
_entity_poly.pdbx_strand_id
1 'polypeptide(L)'
;MSLYADPTPEGDKSWVWMPSWGELRSHYFHEPGFLACISIAVGCAVYSISGITALPGIYTALDTPAKMNWAYWAPQIIGGVGFVVAGAMFTLETQKHWWLPAPGVLGWHVGMWNLIGGVGFTLCPIFGLYATENHWAAYQASCSTFWGSFAFLIGSTIQWYESLAKHPVEKIKGG
;
A
#
# COMPACT_ATOMS: atom_id res chain seq x y z
N MET A 1 8.48 22.90 -40.29
CA MET A 1 7.04 22.68 -40.05
C MET A 1 6.87 21.31 -39.38
N SER A 2 6.85 21.28 -38.04
CA SER A 2 6.29 20.16 -37.26
C SER A 2 5.25 20.81 -36.34
N LEU A 3 3.99 20.45 -36.59
CA LEU A 3 2.77 21.07 -36.07
C LEU A 3 2.30 20.38 -34.78
N TYR A 4 3.08 20.46 -33.70
CA TYR A 4 2.57 20.16 -32.36
C TYR A 4 3.27 21.08 -31.37
N ALA A 5 2.63 22.22 -31.09
CA ALA A 5 2.96 22.98 -29.90
C ALA A 5 2.64 22.10 -28.69
N ASP A 6 3.63 21.91 -27.81
CA ASP A 6 3.43 21.26 -26.51
C ASP A 6 2.32 22.04 -25.78
N PRO A 7 1.18 21.42 -25.41
CA PRO A 7 0.08 22.12 -24.76
C PRO A 7 0.41 22.53 -23.32
N THR A 8 1.64 22.30 -22.85
CA THR A 8 2.12 22.73 -21.54
C THR A 8 2.13 24.26 -21.45
N PRO A 9 1.41 24.85 -20.47
CA PRO A 9 1.51 26.26 -20.15
C PRO A 9 2.97 26.69 -19.94
N GLU A 10 3.32 27.92 -20.30
CA GLU A 10 4.68 28.44 -20.07
C GLU A 10 5.05 28.36 -18.59
N GLY A 11 6.03 27.51 -18.27
CA GLY A 11 6.50 27.25 -16.90
C GLY A 11 6.24 25.83 -16.39
N ASP A 12 5.37 25.06 -17.03
CA ASP A 12 5.11 23.66 -16.67
C ASP A 12 6.01 22.68 -17.44
N LYS A 13 6.46 21.64 -16.73
CA LYS A 13 7.24 20.55 -17.35
C LYS A 13 6.30 19.66 -18.16
N SER A 14 6.72 19.29 -19.37
CA SER A 14 6.02 18.29 -20.16
C SER A 14 5.98 16.95 -19.43
N TRP A 15 4.88 16.21 -19.62
CA TRP A 15 4.69 14.92 -18.99
C TRP A 15 5.80 13.96 -19.42
N VAL A 16 6.53 13.42 -18.44
CA VAL A 16 7.61 12.46 -18.67
C VAL A 16 7.16 11.09 -18.18
N TRP A 17 7.08 10.12 -19.09
CA TRP A 17 6.68 8.73 -18.76
C TRP A 17 7.69 7.99 -17.89
N MET A 18 8.99 8.21 -18.08
CA MET A 18 10.06 7.60 -17.29
C MET A 18 11.12 8.67 -16.96
N PRO A 19 11.32 9.01 -15.67
CA PRO A 19 12.35 9.96 -15.29
C PRO A 19 13.75 9.42 -15.57
N SER A 20 14.71 10.32 -15.80
CA SER A 20 16.11 9.94 -15.98
C SER A 20 16.69 9.38 -14.67
N TRP A 21 17.76 8.58 -14.75
CA TRP A 21 18.44 8.05 -13.55
C TRP A 21 18.95 9.17 -12.61
N GLY A 22 19.36 10.30 -13.19
CA GLY A 22 19.76 11.48 -12.42
C GLY A 22 18.60 12.03 -11.58
N GLU A 23 17.43 12.22 -12.19
CA GLU A 23 16.22 12.72 -11.51
C GLU A 23 15.66 11.71 -10.49
N LEU A 24 15.70 10.41 -10.80
CA LEU A 24 15.35 9.34 -9.87
C LEU A 24 16.17 9.43 -8.58
N ARG A 25 17.48 9.59 -8.71
CA ARG A 25 18.39 9.65 -7.57
C ARG A 25 18.32 10.97 -6.80
N SER A 26 18.19 12.10 -7.49
CA SER A 26 18.23 13.42 -6.85
C SER A 26 16.88 13.87 -6.29
N HIS A 27 15.76 13.49 -6.93
CA HIS A 27 14.43 13.94 -6.54
C HIS A 27 13.56 12.81 -5.98
N TYR A 28 13.26 11.79 -6.78
CA TYR A 28 12.21 10.83 -6.44
C TYR A 28 12.53 9.99 -5.19
N PHE A 29 13.78 9.61 -4.95
CA PHE A 29 14.15 8.89 -3.71
C PHE A 29 14.10 9.74 -2.43
N HIS A 30 13.89 11.06 -2.54
CA HIS A 30 13.64 11.93 -1.39
C HIS A 30 12.16 12.21 -1.17
N GLU A 31 11.29 11.79 -2.09
CA GLU A 31 9.84 11.96 -2.00
C GLU A 31 9.22 10.77 -1.26
N PRO A 32 8.62 10.96 -0.07
CA PRO A 32 8.07 9.88 0.73
C PRO A 32 6.94 9.13 0.02
N GLY A 33 6.10 9.81 -0.76
CA GLY A 33 5.04 9.17 -1.54
C GLY A 33 5.57 8.24 -2.63
N PHE A 34 6.70 8.59 -3.25
CA PHE A 34 7.33 7.73 -4.24
C PHE A 34 7.91 6.47 -3.59
N LEU A 35 8.61 6.62 -2.45
CA LEU A 35 9.11 5.50 -1.67
C LEU A 35 7.97 4.61 -1.14
N ALA A 36 6.84 5.20 -0.76
CA ALA A 36 5.65 4.47 -0.35
C ALA A 36 5.11 3.62 -1.51
N CYS A 37 5.00 4.20 -2.71
CA CYS A 37 4.55 3.51 -3.92
C CYS A 37 5.45 2.33 -4.31
N ILE A 38 6.78 2.51 -4.25
CA ILE A 38 7.71 1.40 -4.50
C ILE A 38 7.55 0.30 -3.44
N SER A 39 7.45 0.69 -2.17
CA SER A 39 7.33 -0.26 -1.05
C SER A 39 6.07 -1.11 -1.16
N ILE A 40 4.91 -0.50 -1.48
CA ILE A 40 3.66 -1.23 -1.68
C ILE A 40 3.69 -2.06 -2.98
N ALA A 41 4.32 -1.57 -4.06
CA ALA A 41 4.41 -2.31 -5.31
C ALA A 41 5.23 -3.61 -5.14
N VAL A 42 6.41 -3.52 -4.53
CA VAL A 42 7.24 -4.68 -4.21
C VAL A 42 6.54 -5.58 -3.19
N GLY A 43 5.92 -4.99 -2.16
CA GLY A 43 5.15 -5.73 -1.16
C GLY A 43 4.03 -6.55 -1.78
N CYS A 44 3.20 -5.94 -2.64
CA CYS A 44 2.12 -6.61 -3.38
C CYS A 44 2.65 -7.71 -4.28
N ALA A 45 3.73 -7.46 -5.02
CA ALA A 45 4.33 -8.45 -5.91
C ALA A 45 4.74 -9.71 -5.14
N VAL A 46 5.40 -9.56 -3.98
CA VAL A 46 5.80 -10.70 -3.15
C VAL A 46 4.59 -11.34 -2.46
N TYR A 47 3.68 -10.55 -1.90
CA TYR A 47 2.45 -11.04 -1.25
C TYR A 47 1.60 -11.89 -2.20
N SER A 48 1.58 -11.54 -3.49
CA SER A 48 0.81 -12.25 -4.52
C SER A 48 1.19 -13.74 -4.62
N ILE A 49 2.44 -14.11 -4.30
CA ILE A 49 2.89 -15.51 -4.27
C ILE A 49 2.00 -16.30 -3.30
N SER A 50 1.74 -15.74 -2.12
CA SER A 50 0.87 -16.35 -1.12
C SER A 50 -0.59 -16.39 -1.53
N GLY A 51 -1.06 -15.38 -2.26
CA GLY A 51 -2.40 -15.39 -2.86
C GLY A 51 -2.57 -16.54 -3.87
N ILE A 52 -1.55 -16.82 -4.67
CA ILE A 52 -1.55 -17.95 -5.60
C ILE A 52 -1.51 -19.27 -4.83
N THR A 53 -0.65 -19.39 -3.81
CA THR A 53 -0.53 -20.64 -3.05
C THR A 53 -1.71 -20.92 -2.13
N ALA A 54 -2.55 -19.92 -1.85
CA ALA A 54 -3.83 -20.08 -1.15
C ALA A 54 -4.91 -20.79 -1.99
N LEU A 55 -4.74 -20.91 -3.31
CA LEU A 55 -5.75 -21.50 -4.18
C LEU A 55 -6.00 -22.98 -3.84
N PRO A 56 -7.27 -23.45 -3.90
CA PRO A 56 -7.60 -24.86 -3.75
C PRO A 56 -6.79 -25.70 -4.75
N GLY A 57 -6.21 -26.81 -4.29
CA GLY A 57 -5.29 -27.65 -5.08
C GLY A 57 -3.81 -27.33 -4.84
N ILE A 58 -3.41 -26.05 -4.89
CA ILE A 58 -2.03 -25.65 -4.57
C ILE A 58 -1.82 -25.70 -3.06
N TYR A 59 -2.74 -25.13 -2.29
CA TYR A 59 -2.67 -25.13 -0.83
C TYR A 59 -2.60 -26.55 -0.24
N THR A 60 -3.38 -27.48 -0.80
CA THR A 60 -3.37 -28.90 -0.40
C THR A 60 -2.08 -29.61 -0.77
N ALA A 61 -1.34 -29.13 -1.77
CA ALA A 61 -0.02 -29.66 -2.13
C ALA A 61 1.11 -29.14 -1.21
N LEU A 62 0.84 -28.14 -0.37
CA LEU A 62 1.72 -27.67 0.71
C LEU A 62 1.56 -28.57 1.95
N ASP A 63 1.77 -29.86 1.76
CA ASP A 63 1.54 -30.93 2.74
C ASP A 63 2.53 -30.97 3.91
N THR A 64 3.67 -30.26 3.80
CA THR A 64 4.65 -30.17 4.88
C THR A 64 4.71 -28.77 5.48
N PRO A 65 4.99 -28.64 6.81
CA PRO A 65 5.18 -27.34 7.44
C PRO A 65 6.24 -26.49 6.75
N ALA A 66 7.31 -27.10 6.25
CA ALA A 66 8.35 -26.39 5.50
C ALA A 66 7.81 -25.76 4.21
N LYS A 67 7.03 -26.50 3.41
CA LYS A 67 6.40 -25.97 2.19
C LYS A 67 5.44 -24.83 2.52
N MET A 68 4.60 -25.01 3.54
CA MET A 68 3.66 -23.98 3.99
C MET A 68 4.38 -22.70 4.46
N ASN A 69 5.42 -22.84 5.28
CA ASN A 69 6.15 -21.71 5.83
C ASN A 69 6.83 -20.88 4.75
N TRP A 70 7.43 -21.51 3.75
CA TRP A 70 8.18 -20.80 2.70
C TRP A 70 7.32 -20.34 1.53
N ALA A 71 6.32 -21.12 1.12
CA ALA A 71 5.51 -20.80 -0.07
C ALA A 71 4.25 -19.99 0.26
N TYR A 72 3.74 -20.07 1.50
CA TYR A 72 2.51 -19.39 1.91
C TYR A 72 2.75 -18.33 2.98
N TRP A 73 3.45 -18.62 4.07
CA TRP A 73 3.60 -17.65 5.17
C TRP A 73 4.68 -16.59 4.93
N ALA A 74 5.89 -16.98 4.52
CA ALA A 74 7.01 -16.06 4.35
C ALA A 74 6.74 -14.91 3.35
N PRO A 75 6.13 -15.14 2.17
CA PRO A 75 5.85 -14.04 1.25
C PRO A 75 4.78 -13.08 1.79
N GLN A 76 3.83 -13.55 2.61
CA GLN A 76 2.87 -12.66 3.30
C GLN A 76 3.57 -11.76 4.31
N ILE A 77 4.55 -12.27 5.07
CA ILE A 77 5.31 -11.47 6.04
C ILE A 77 6.07 -10.37 5.29
N ILE A 78 6.80 -10.73 4.24
CA ILE A 78 7.59 -9.77 3.44
C ILE A 78 6.68 -8.73 2.80
N GLY A 79 5.58 -9.18 2.19
CA GLY A 79 4.60 -8.30 1.58
C GLY A 79 3.91 -7.36 2.57
N GLY A 80 3.52 -7.89 3.73
CA GLY A 80 2.91 -7.14 4.83
C GLY A 80 3.83 -6.05 5.36
N VAL A 81 5.13 -6.32 5.50
CA VAL A 81 6.13 -5.28 5.87
C VAL A 81 6.15 -4.15 4.84
N GLY A 82 6.08 -4.48 3.54
CA GLY A 82 5.94 -3.48 2.48
C GLY A 82 4.69 -2.61 2.64
N PHE A 83 3.56 -3.21 3.02
CA PHE A 83 2.31 -2.48 3.31
C PHE A 83 2.42 -1.56 4.53
N VAL A 84 3.09 -2.02 5.60
CA VAL A 84 3.35 -1.21 6.79
C VAL A 84 4.23 -0.01 6.46
N VAL A 85 5.34 -0.23 5.75
CA VAL A 85 6.26 0.86 5.36
C VAL A 85 5.54 1.87 4.47
N ALA A 86 4.79 1.40 3.47
CA ALA A 86 4.03 2.27 2.59
C ALA A 86 2.95 3.06 3.33
N GLY A 87 2.15 2.40 4.18
CA GLY A 87 1.12 3.07 4.99
C GLY A 87 1.71 4.13 5.92
N ALA A 88 2.85 3.84 6.55
CA ALA A 88 3.57 4.79 7.40
C ALA A 88 4.04 6.00 6.59
N MET A 89 4.66 5.78 5.43
CA MET A 89 5.13 6.86 4.56
C MET A 89 3.99 7.74 4.03
N PHE A 90 2.88 7.15 3.56
CA PHE A 90 1.69 7.92 3.13
C PHE A 90 1.06 8.72 4.28
N THR A 91 1.06 8.16 5.50
CA THR A 91 0.58 8.89 6.69
C THR A 91 1.51 10.05 7.05
N LEU A 92 2.83 9.86 6.93
CA LEU A 92 3.83 10.89 7.23
C LEU A 92 3.86 12.00 6.18
N GLU A 93 3.63 11.67 4.91
CA GLU A 93 3.58 12.63 3.81
C GLU A 93 2.42 13.63 3.94
N THR A 94 1.31 13.19 4.55
CA THR A 94 0.08 13.99 4.66
C THR A 94 0.02 14.86 5.92
N GLN A 95 1.00 14.75 6.83
CA GLN A 95 1.09 15.53 8.05
C GLN A 95 2.24 16.55 8.02
N LYS A 96 2.05 17.70 8.66
CA LYS A 96 3.07 18.79 8.67
C LYS A 96 4.35 18.40 9.43
N HIS A 97 4.18 17.67 10.52
CA HIS A 97 5.26 17.16 11.37
C HIS A 97 4.96 15.73 11.72
N TRP A 98 5.97 14.87 11.82
CA TRP A 98 5.80 13.43 12.07
C TRP A 98 5.11 13.08 13.39
N TRP A 99 5.10 14.00 14.36
CA TRP A 99 4.43 13.86 15.66
C TRP A 99 3.03 14.46 15.72
N LEU A 100 2.57 15.15 14.66
CA LEU A 100 1.32 15.90 14.67
C LEU A 100 0.33 15.31 13.66
N PRO A 101 -0.54 14.37 14.10
CA PRO A 101 -1.59 13.79 13.27
C PRO A 101 -2.41 14.84 12.52
N ALA A 102 -2.81 14.53 11.28
CA ALA A 102 -3.61 15.41 10.43
C ALA A 102 -5.01 14.82 10.16
N PRO A 103 -5.87 14.66 11.18
CA PRO A 103 -7.18 13.99 11.05
C PRO A 103 -8.18 14.73 10.14
N GLY A 104 -7.89 15.99 9.76
CA GLY A 104 -8.69 16.74 8.79
C GLY A 104 -8.36 16.47 7.32
N VAL A 105 -7.34 15.66 7.03
CA VAL A 105 -6.87 15.36 5.67
C VAL A 105 -7.32 13.95 5.28
N LEU A 106 -7.99 13.78 4.14
CA LEU A 106 -8.47 12.47 3.68
C LEU A 106 -7.30 11.50 3.43
N GLY A 107 -6.27 11.93 2.69
CA GLY A 107 -5.06 11.14 2.49
C GLY A 107 -4.39 10.66 3.78
N TRP A 108 -4.51 11.40 4.90
CA TRP A 108 -3.99 10.94 6.19
C TRP A 108 -4.74 9.73 6.72
N HIS A 109 -6.07 9.72 6.59
CA HIS A 109 -6.88 8.54 6.93
C HIS A 109 -6.57 7.37 6.01
N VAL A 110 -6.39 7.59 4.71
CA VAL A 110 -5.99 6.54 3.75
C VAL A 110 -4.68 5.89 4.21
N GLY A 111 -3.64 6.69 4.47
CA GLY A 111 -2.36 6.21 4.98
C GLY A 111 -2.50 5.45 6.30
N MET A 112 -3.24 6.03 7.26
CA MET A 112 -3.40 5.46 8.62
C MET A 112 -4.11 4.11 8.58
N TRP A 113 -5.24 4.03 7.86
CA TRP A 113 -6.01 2.78 7.78
C TRP A 113 -5.25 1.70 7.01
N ASN A 114 -4.51 2.07 5.96
CA ASN A 114 -3.64 1.13 5.25
C ASN A 114 -2.45 0.69 6.12
N LEU A 115 -1.91 1.55 6.97
CA LEU A 115 -0.88 1.19 7.95
C LEU A 115 -1.41 0.16 8.95
N ILE A 116 -2.57 0.43 9.55
CA ILE A 116 -3.27 -0.51 10.44
C ILE A 116 -3.47 -1.84 9.70
N GLY A 117 -4.07 -1.79 8.50
CA GLY A 117 -4.28 -2.97 7.66
C GLY A 117 -3.00 -3.78 7.39
N GLY A 118 -1.90 -3.09 7.06
CA GLY A 118 -0.60 -3.70 6.84
C GLY A 118 -0.05 -4.41 8.07
N VAL A 119 -0.25 -3.84 9.27
CA VAL A 119 0.13 -4.50 10.53
C VAL A 119 -0.66 -5.79 10.73
N GLY A 120 -1.97 -5.78 10.44
CA GLY A 120 -2.82 -6.97 10.52
C GLY A 120 -2.36 -8.08 9.57
N PHE A 121 -2.09 -7.72 8.31
CA PHE A 121 -1.56 -8.66 7.31
C PHE A 121 -0.12 -9.10 7.56
N THR A 122 0.65 -8.39 8.38
CA THR A 122 1.96 -8.85 8.84
C THR A 122 1.85 -9.79 10.03
N LEU A 123 0.97 -9.49 10.98
CA LEU A 123 0.79 -10.31 12.18
C LEU A 123 0.10 -11.65 11.88
N CYS A 124 -0.87 -11.68 10.97
CA CYS A 124 -1.53 -12.93 10.57
C CYS A 124 -0.53 -14.05 10.22
N PRO A 125 0.38 -13.86 9.25
CA PRO A 125 1.29 -14.92 8.87
C PRO A 125 2.35 -15.21 9.93
N ILE A 126 2.73 -14.23 10.77
CA ILE A 126 3.59 -14.47 11.94
C ILE A 126 2.93 -15.46 12.90
N PHE A 127 1.66 -15.26 13.24
CA PHE A 127 0.92 -16.22 14.05
C PHE A 127 0.65 -17.53 13.30
N GLY A 128 0.47 -17.46 11.98
CA GLY A 128 0.28 -18.59 11.08
C GLY A 128 1.43 -19.62 11.13
N LEU A 129 2.67 -19.16 11.31
CA LEU A 129 3.84 -20.03 11.49
C LEU A 129 3.72 -20.97 12.70
N TYR A 130 2.95 -20.60 13.71
CA TYR A 130 2.76 -21.36 14.96
C TYR A 130 1.39 -22.05 15.04
N ALA A 131 0.52 -21.84 14.05
CA ALA A 131 -0.88 -22.28 14.08
C ALA A 131 -1.06 -23.80 14.11
N THR A 132 -0.09 -24.56 13.58
CA THR A 132 -0.12 -26.03 13.58
C THR A 132 0.00 -26.62 14.99
N GLU A 133 0.76 -25.97 15.87
CA GLU A 133 1.05 -26.46 17.22
C GLU A 133 0.18 -25.78 18.28
N ASN A 134 -0.38 -24.61 17.96
CA ASN A 134 -1.01 -23.73 18.94
C ASN A 134 -2.36 -23.19 18.45
N HIS A 135 -3.44 -23.63 19.11
CA HIS A 135 -4.79 -23.15 18.80
C HIS A 135 -4.96 -21.63 18.99
N TRP A 136 -4.28 -21.06 19.99
CA TRP A 136 -4.31 -19.61 20.24
C TRP A 136 -3.68 -18.83 19.07
N ALA A 137 -2.66 -19.39 18.43
CA ALA A 137 -1.98 -18.74 17.30
C ALA A 137 -2.87 -18.75 16.06
N ALA A 138 -3.59 -19.85 15.78
CA ALA A 138 -4.58 -19.89 14.72
C ALA A 138 -5.72 -18.87 14.92
N TYR A 139 -6.19 -18.71 16.17
CA TYR A 139 -7.18 -17.69 16.52
C TYR A 139 -6.66 -16.26 16.31
N GLN A 140 -5.45 -15.97 16.77
CA GLN A 140 -4.82 -14.66 16.57
C GLN A 140 -4.55 -14.36 15.11
N ALA A 141 -4.11 -15.35 14.32
CA ALA A 141 -3.95 -15.20 12.88
C ALA A 141 -5.26 -14.77 12.20
N SER A 142 -6.36 -15.45 12.55
CA SER A 142 -7.70 -15.15 12.03
C SER A 142 -8.18 -13.75 12.44
N CYS A 143 -7.98 -13.38 13.71
CA CYS A 143 -8.32 -12.04 14.21
C CYS A 143 -7.51 -10.96 13.48
N SER A 144 -6.20 -11.16 13.32
CA SER A 144 -5.28 -10.26 12.61
C SER A 144 -5.68 -10.04 11.16
N THR A 145 -6.03 -11.11 10.44
CA THR A 145 -6.57 -10.98 9.08
C THR A 145 -7.88 -10.21 9.08
N PHE A 146 -8.78 -10.49 10.03
CA PHE A 146 -10.09 -9.86 10.07
C PHE A 146 -9.99 -8.35 10.23
N TRP A 147 -9.38 -7.85 11.31
CA TRP A 147 -9.30 -6.41 11.53
C TRP A 147 -8.38 -5.73 10.51
N GLY A 148 -7.34 -6.41 10.03
CA GLY A 148 -6.46 -5.91 8.97
C GLY A 148 -7.22 -5.68 7.65
N SER A 149 -8.09 -6.62 7.27
CA SER A 149 -8.94 -6.51 6.08
C SER A 149 -9.95 -5.37 6.19
N PHE A 150 -10.58 -5.20 7.36
CA PHE A 150 -11.51 -4.08 7.60
C PHE A 150 -10.80 -2.73 7.54
N ALA A 151 -9.61 -2.62 8.11
CA ALA A 151 -8.81 -1.40 8.01
C ALA A 151 -8.46 -1.06 6.55
N PHE A 152 -7.97 -2.03 5.78
CA PHE A 152 -7.72 -1.83 4.34
C PHE A 152 -8.98 -1.47 3.56
N LEU A 153 -10.14 -2.05 3.90
CA LEU A 153 -11.42 -1.73 3.27
C LEU A 153 -11.82 -0.26 3.54
N ILE A 154 -11.66 0.20 4.78
CA ILE A 154 -11.93 1.60 5.14
C ILE A 154 -10.99 2.53 4.39
N GLY A 155 -9.67 2.27 4.43
CA GLY A 155 -8.66 3.04 3.70
C GLY A 155 -8.96 3.12 2.20
N SER A 156 -9.29 1.98 1.59
CA SER A 156 -9.66 1.89 0.17
C SER A 156 -10.94 2.66 -0.16
N THR A 157 -11.93 2.64 0.73
CA THR A 157 -13.19 3.38 0.54
C THR A 157 -12.96 4.89 0.58
N ILE A 158 -12.13 5.36 1.53
CA ILE A 158 -11.74 6.78 1.63
C ILE A 158 -10.92 7.19 0.41
N GLN A 159 -9.96 6.38 -0.02
CA GLN A 159 -9.14 6.65 -1.19
C GLN A 159 -9.98 6.71 -2.48
N TRP A 160 -10.95 5.81 -2.60
CA TRP A 160 -11.91 5.84 -3.70
C TRP A 160 -12.74 7.15 -3.66
N TYR A 161 -13.23 7.56 -2.49
CA TYR A 161 -13.94 8.83 -2.34
C TYR A 161 -13.08 10.04 -2.70
N GLU A 162 -11.83 10.09 -2.24
CA GLU A 162 -10.86 11.15 -2.58
C GLU A 162 -10.61 11.20 -4.10
N SER A 163 -10.56 10.05 -4.77
CA SER A 163 -10.35 9.98 -6.22
C SER A 163 -11.51 10.57 -7.05
N LEU A 164 -12.72 10.64 -6.49
CA LEU A 164 -13.91 11.21 -7.13
C LEU A 164 -13.96 12.75 -7.06
N ALA A 165 -13.23 13.36 -6.13
CA ALA A 165 -13.24 14.81 -5.88
C ALA A 165 -12.35 15.62 -6.85
N LYS A 166 -12.15 15.15 -8.09
CA LYS A 166 -11.21 15.75 -9.06
C LYS A 166 -11.72 16.98 -9.82
N HIS A 167 -12.99 17.35 -9.68
CA HIS A 167 -13.56 18.54 -10.31
C HIS A 167 -14.23 19.45 -9.27
N PRO A 168 -13.54 20.43 -8.67
CA PRO A 168 -14.23 21.59 -8.17
C PRO A 168 -14.85 22.27 -9.40
N VAL A 169 -16.18 22.31 -9.50
CA VAL A 169 -16.84 23.18 -10.47
C VAL A 169 -16.44 24.59 -10.07
N GLU A 170 -15.41 25.15 -10.70
CA GLU A 170 -15.10 26.56 -10.60
C GLU A 170 -16.34 27.32 -11.04
N LYS A 171 -17.12 27.82 -10.08
CA LYS A 171 -18.02 28.92 -10.35
C LYS A 171 -17.13 30.12 -10.57
N ILE A 172 -16.75 30.34 -11.83
CA ILE A 172 -16.37 31.67 -12.30
C ILE A 172 -17.55 32.57 -11.89
N LYS A 173 -17.36 33.37 -10.83
CA LYS A 173 -18.20 34.53 -10.58
C LYS A 173 -17.92 35.49 -11.73
N GLY A 174 -18.64 35.33 -12.82
CA GLY A 174 -18.69 36.31 -13.88
C GLY A 174 -19.48 37.52 -13.41
N GLY A 175 -18.91 38.71 -13.60
CA GLY A 175 -19.60 40.00 -13.66
C GLY A 175 -19.96 40.61 -12.32
#